data_AF-A0A6P5WPM7-F1
#
_entry.id   AF-A0A6P5WPM7-F1
#
_cell.length_a   1.000
_cell.length_b   1.000
_cell.length_c   1.000
_cell.angle_alpha   90.00
_cell.angle_beta   90.00
_cell.angle_gamma   90.00
#
_symmetry.space_group_name_H-M   'P 1'
#
loop_
_entity.id
_entity.type
_entity.pdbx_description
1 polymer ?
#
loop_
_entity_poly.entity_id
_entity_poly.type
_entity_poly.pdbx_seq_one_letter_code
_entity_poly.pdbx_strand_id
1 'polypeptide(L)'
;MGFYLLSPICGPPSPIEDNPITITDHNLLYFSKFLLHTNPYPNICQGPSQSKIKLTKKPMASLQQTSITLQSKFLRSSQLPGALPSLNLSFSATFPSLKPSTPRPLQGGTKMSATAAPSYATALADIAKSNNSLDATSSDIEKVENIFSDPQVLDFFANPTIDILKKRLVLDEIVKSSELQPHTANFLNILVDAKRIDLIKEIVKEFELVYNKLTDTELAVVSSVVKLESQHLAQIAKQVQKLTGAKNVRIKTVIDPSLVAGFTIKYGSTGSKMIDMSVKKQLEEIAAELDLGDIQLAE
;
A
#
# COMPACT_ATOMS: atom_id res chain seq x y z
N MET A 1 45.43 -42.77 55.89
CA MET A 1 44.36 -42.05 56.62
C MET A 1 43.53 -41.34 55.57
N GLY A 2 42.45 -41.86 54.99
CA GLY A 2 41.38 -42.65 55.58
C GLY A 2 40.45 -41.71 56.33
N PHE A 3 39.31 -41.29 55.74
CA PHE A 3 38.03 -41.10 56.43
C PHE A 3 36.89 -40.84 55.43
N TYR A 4 35.70 -41.29 55.82
CA TYR A 4 34.58 -41.78 55.04
C TYR A 4 33.52 -40.73 54.65
N LEU A 5 32.77 -41.08 53.59
CA LEU A 5 31.35 -40.84 53.29
C LEU A 5 30.50 -40.14 54.36
N LEU A 6 29.61 -39.23 53.93
CA LEU A 6 28.22 -39.18 54.41
C LEU A 6 27.36 -38.33 53.45
N SER A 7 26.27 -38.92 52.94
CA SER A 7 25.16 -38.26 52.24
C SER A 7 24.02 -37.92 53.22
N PRO A 8 23.20 -36.90 52.94
CA PRO A 8 21.83 -36.82 53.47
C PRO A 8 20.82 -36.64 52.30
N ILE A 9 19.91 -37.58 52.03
CA ILE A 9 18.56 -37.80 52.60
C ILE A 9 17.65 -36.57 52.47
N CYS A 10 16.66 -36.68 51.56
CA CYS A 10 15.60 -35.73 51.26
C CYS A 10 14.31 -36.12 52.02
N GLY A 11 13.63 -35.15 52.64
CA GLY A 11 12.33 -35.33 53.31
C GLY A 11 11.17 -34.72 52.49
N PRO A 12 9.94 -35.27 52.55
CA PRO A 12 8.83 -34.91 51.65
C PRO A 12 8.02 -33.69 52.13
N PRO A 13 7.31 -32.97 51.23
CA PRO A 13 6.50 -31.81 51.58
C PRO A 13 5.03 -32.16 51.91
N SER A 14 4.43 -31.37 52.81
CA SER A 14 3.01 -31.40 53.22
C SER A 14 2.16 -30.34 52.48
N PRO A 15 0.83 -30.48 52.43
CA PRO A 15 -0.02 -30.00 51.33
C PRO A 15 -0.61 -28.59 51.50
N ILE A 16 -1.09 -28.06 50.36
CA ILE A 16 -1.72 -26.75 50.14
C ILE A 16 -3.21 -26.83 50.53
N GLU A 17 -3.68 -25.82 51.27
CA GLU A 17 -5.08 -25.66 51.68
C GLU A 17 -5.66 -24.46 50.93
N ASP A 18 -6.61 -24.71 50.03
CA ASP A 18 -7.38 -23.71 49.28
C ASP A 18 -8.53 -23.18 50.14
N ASN A 19 -8.73 -21.86 50.17
CA ASN A 19 -10.06 -21.28 50.41
C ASN A 19 -10.23 -19.91 49.73
N PRO A 20 -11.39 -19.65 49.07
CA PRO A 20 -11.62 -18.48 48.22
C PRO A 20 -12.40 -17.36 48.93
N ILE A 21 -12.15 -16.08 48.61
CA ILE A 21 -13.01 -14.97 49.05
C ILE A 21 -13.20 -13.93 47.93
N THR A 22 -14.41 -14.01 47.36
CA THR A 22 -15.37 -13.00 46.87
C THR A 22 -14.98 -11.56 46.49
N ILE A 23 -15.60 -11.15 45.39
CA ILE A 23 -15.70 -9.83 44.74
C ILE A 23 -16.54 -8.84 45.57
N THR A 24 -16.10 -7.59 45.68
CA THR A 24 -16.98 -6.39 45.75
C THR A 24 -16.31 -5.18 45.12
N ASP A 25 -17.07 -4.47 44.30
CA ASP A 25 -16.73 -3.22 43.60
C ASP A 25 -16.40 -2.03 44.54
N HIS A 26 -15.47 -1.16 44.12
CA HIS A 26 -15.70 0.28 43.91
C HIS A 26 -14.40 1.05 43.59
N ASN A 27 -14.48 1.86 42.53
CA ASN A 27 -13.81 3.16 42.30
C ASN A 27 -12.28 3.30 42.22
N LEU A 28 -11.86 3.58 40.98
CA LEU A 28 -11.06 4.74 40.53
C LEU A 28 -9.70 5.06 41.19
N LEU A 29 -8.71 5.05 40.29
CA LEU A 29 -7.46 5.81 40.25
C LEU A 29 -6.29 5.31 41.13
N TYR A 30 -5.11 5.43 40.50
CA TYR A 30 -3.78 5.05 40.95
C TYR A 30 -3.45 3.56 40.78
N PHE A 31 -2.60 3.24 39.81
CA PHE A 31 -1.32 2.56 40.06
C PHE A 31 -0.54 2.46 38.75
N SER A 32 0.30 3.47 38.50
CA SER A 32 1.55 3.25 37.80
C SER A 32 2.52 2.55 38.76
N LYS A 33 3.38 1.70 38.19
CA LYS A 33 4.64 1.17 38.77
C LYS A 33 4.53 -0.09 39.66
N PHE A 34 5.52 -0.98 39.45
CA PHE A 34 5.89 -2.20 40.21
C PHE A 34 5.00 -3.43 39.93
N LEU A 35 5.45 -4.61 39.48
CA LEU A 35 6.68 -5.43 39.60
C LEU A 35 6.63 -6.47 38.45
N LEU A 36 7.61 -6.68 37.56
CA LEU A 36 8.86 -7.46 37.67
C LEU A 36 8.98 -8.55 38.76
N HIS A 37 9.41 -9.74 38.30
CA HIS A 37 9.91 -10.94 39.00
C HIS A 37 8.83 -12.00 39.30
N THR A 38 9.01 -13.30 39.01
CA THR A 38 10.20 -14.18 39.16
C THR A 38 10.10 -15.39 38.19
N ASN A 39 11.14 -15.76 37.39
CA ASN A 39 12.29 -16.65 37.71
C ASN A 39 11.97 -18.16 37.43
N PRO A 40 12.86 -19.18 37.48
CA PRO A 40 14.32 -19.31 37.21
C PRO A 40 14.83 -20.61 36.47
N TYR A 41 16.06 -20.54 35.90
CA TYR A 41 17.21 -21.51 35.82
C TYR A 41 17.12 -22.92 35.17
N PRO A 42 18.27 -23.64 34.87
CA PRO A 42 19.72 -23.37 35.08
C PRO A 42 20.65 -23.54 33.82
N ASN A 43 21.75 -22.79 33.65
CA ASN A 43 23.18 -23.01 34.05
C ASN A 43 23.89 -24.31 33.57
N ILE A 44 25.06 -24.18 32.93
CA ILE A 44 26.34 -24.90 33.19
C ILE A 44 27.53 -24.15 32.55
N CYS A 45 28.65 -24.16 33.28
CA CYS A 45 29.83 -23.31 33.23
C CYS A 45 31.01 -23.76 32.32
N GLN A 46 31.94 -22.81 32.16
CA GLN A 46 33.35 -22.79 31.68
C GLN A 46 34.22 -24.01 32.13
N GLY A 47 35.37 -24.39 31.57
CA GLY A 47 36.41 -23.83 30.67
C GLY A 47 37.53 -24.89 30.48
N PRO A 48 38.84 -24.55 30.43
CA PRO A 48 39.71 -24.29 29.26
C PRO A 48 40.80 -25.36 28.99
N SER A 49 41.44 -25.39 27.79
CA SER A 49 42.88 -25.70 27.58
C SER A 49 43.34 -25.61 26.11
N GLN A 50 44.65 -25.49 25.92
CA GLN A 50 45.45 -25.03 24.77
C GLN A 50 45.73 -26.05 23.65
N SER A 51 46.05 -25.57 22.44
CA SER A 51 47.18 -26.03 21.56
C SER A 51 47.15 -25.26 20.22
N LYS A 52 48.20 -24.52 19.80
CA LYS A 52 49.52 -24.90 19.23
C LYS A 52 49.46 -25.53 17.82
N ILE A 53 49.55 -24.72 16.74
CA ILE A 53 50.19 -25.02 15.44
C ILE A 53 50.67 -23.67 14.86
N LYS A 54 51.96 -23.33 14.86
CA LYS A 54 53.10 -23.65 13.96
C LYS A 54 53.09 -22.95 12.58
N LEU A 55 54.12 -22.12 12.45
CA LEU A 55 54.59 -21.26 11.37
C LEU A 55 55.22 -22.06 10.21
N THR A 56 54.96 -21.66 8.96
CA THR A 56 55.87 -21.88 7.82
C THR A 56 55.99 -20.60 6.98
N LYS A 57 57.15 -20.47 6.34
CA LYS A 57 57.83 -19.22 5.93
C LYS A 57 57.92 -19.16 4.39
N LYS A 58 57.95 -17.91 3.88
CA LYS A 58 58.68 -17.39 2.68
C LYS A 58 58.10 -17.68 1.25
N PRO A 59 58.52 -16.93 0.19
CA PRO A 59 58.88 -15.50 0.09
C PRO A 59 58.45 -14.77 -1.24
N MET A 60 58.65 -13.42 -1.25
CA MET A 60 59.09 -12.52 -2.35
C MET A 60 58.34 -12.39 -3.71
N ALA A 61 57.96 -11.15 -4.04
CA ALA A 61 58.29 -10.35 -5.26
C ALA A 61 57.26 -9.19 -5.38
N SER A 62 57.59 -7.92 -5.10
CA SER A 62 58.16 -6.89 -6.00
C SER A 62 57.51 -6.79 -7.38
N LEU A 63 56.79 -5.70 -7.67
CA LEU A 63 57.12 -4.68 -8.68
C LEU A 63 55.89 -3.82 -9.04
N GLN A 64 56.10 -2.50 -8.90
CA GLN A 64 55.69 -1.42 -9.82
C GLN A 64 54.24 -0.93 -9.86
N GLN A 65 54.12 0.27 -9.31
CA GLN A 65 53.23 1.35 -9.70
C GLN A 65 53.29 1.61 -11.22
N THR A 66 52.16 1.92 -11.85
CA THR A 66 52.10 2.95 -12.89
C THR A 66 50.76 3.70 -12.84
N SER A 67 50.90 4.98 -12.52
CA SER A 67 49.97 6.06 -12.83
C SER A 67 49.76 6.18 -14.33
N ILE A 68 48.51 6.24 -14.78
CA ILE A 68 48.18 6.68 -16.15
C ILE A 68 47.57 8.08 -16.05
N THR A 69 48.47 9.06 -16.12
CA THR A 69 48.21 10.43 -16.54
C THR A 69 47.85 10.45 -18.03
N LEU A 70 46.70 11.01 -18.40
CA LEU A 70 46.42 11.41 -19.78
C LEU A 70 46.42 12.94 -19.85
N GLN A 71 47.46 13.45 -20.51
CA GLN A 71 47.73 14.87 -20.70
C GLN A 71 46.82 15.50 -21.78
N SER A 72 46.56 16.78 -21.50
CA SER A 72 46.17 17.89 -22.35
C SER A 72 46.63 17.87 -23.82
N LYS A 73 45.72 18.28 -24.71
CA LYS A 73 46.07 19.12 -25.88
C LYS A 73 45.12 20.31 -25.96
N PHE A 74 45.58 21.38 -25.34
CA PHE A 74 45.22 22.75 -25.69
C PHE A 74 45.82 23.04 -27.07
N LEU A 75 45.01 23.50 -28.02
CA LEU A 75 45.49 24.24 -29.18
C LEU A 75 44.76 25.58 -29.22
N ARG A 76 45.57 26.63 -29.13
CA ARG A 76 45.22 28.03 -29.28
C ARG A 76 45.82 28.51 -30.60
N SER A 77 44.99 29.02 -31.50
CA SER A 77 45.39 29.92 -32.60
C SER A 77 44.19 30.84 -32.87
N SER A 78 44.21 32.09 -32.41
CA SER A 78 44.66 33.29 -33.14
C SER A 78 43.52 34.02 -33.86
N GLN A 79 43.14 35.17 -33.28
CA GLN A 79 42.54 36.43 -33.79
C GLN A 79 41.83 36.52 -35.17
N LEU A 80 40.58 37.05 -35.12
CA LEU A 80 39.88 38.16 -35.86
C LEU A 80 40.48 38.69 -37.21
N PRO A 81 39.71 39.31 -38.16
CA PRO A 81 38.43 40.04 -38.00
C PRO A 81 37.38 39.93 -39.16
N GLY A 82 36.19 40.53 -38.99
CA GLY A 82 35.54 41.32 -40.04
C GLY A 82 34.32 40.76 -40.80
N ALA A 83 33.27 41.60 -40.83
CA ALA A 83 32.19 41.73 -41.82
C ALA A 83 31.02 40.72 -41.85
N LEU A 84 29.84 41.25 -41.51
CA LEU A 84 28.51 40.73 -41.87
C LEU A 84 28.28 40.83 -43.38
N PRO A 85 27.62 39.84 -43.99
CA PRO A 85 26.73 40.11 -45.11
C PRO A 85 25.29 39.72 -44.75
N SER A 86 24.41 40.71 -44.87
CA SER A 86 22.96 40.53 -44.93
C SER A 86 22.59 39.68 -46.15
N LEU A 87 22.21 38.43 -45.92
CA LEU A 87 21.62 37.60 -46.96
C LEU A 87 20.12 37.92 -47.07
N ASN A 88 19.80 38.65 -48.13
CA ASN A 88 18.46 38.96 -48.56
C ASN A 88 17.87 37.69 -49.21
N LEU A 89 17.10 36.92 -48.44
CA LEU A 89 16.33 35.78 -48.94
C LEU A 89 14.95 36.29 -49.37
N SER A 90 14.82 36.59 -50.67
CA SER A 90 13.53 36.79 -51.33
C SER A 90 12.77 35.46 -51.34
N PHE A 91 11.92 35.27 -50.33
CA PHE A 91 11.01 34.13 -50.25
C PHE A 91 9.85 34.33 -51.23
N SER A 92 10.03 33.82 -52.46
CA SER A 92 8.96 33.67 -53.44
C SER A 92 7.90 32.71 -52.88
N ALA A 93 6.69 33.24 -52.66
CA ALA A 93 5.55 32.53 -52.14
C ALA A 93 4.94 31.61 -53.20
N THR A 94 5.34 30.34 -53.18
CA THR A 94 4.58 29.24 -53.78
C THR A 94 4.64 28.04 -52.84
N PHE A 95 3.78 28.01 -51.83
CA PHE A 95 3.57 26.81 -51.01
C PHE A 95 2.64 25.86 -51.76
N PRO A 96 3.01 24.58 -51.97
CA PRO A 96 2.09 23.58 -52.50
C PRO A 96 1.02 23.26 -51.46
N SER A 97 -0.24 23.27 -51.89
CA SER A 97 -1.42 23.00 -51.07
C SER A 97 -1.37 21.60 -50.46
N LEU A 98 -1.11 21.50 -49.15
CA LEU A 98 -1.31 20.28 -48.37
C LEU A 98 -2.81 19.99 -48.28
N LYS A 99 -3.24 18.86 -48.84
CA LYS A 99 -4.62 18.36 -48.70
C LYS A 99 -4.89 18.02 -47.22
N PRO A 100 -6.03 18.43 -46.64
CA PRO A 100 -6.38 18.05 -45.27
C PRO A 100 -6.61 16.54 -45.23
N SER A 101 -5.84 15.83 -44.42
CA SER A 101 -6.19 14.46 -44.02
C SER A 101 -7.41 14.54 -43.11
N THR A 102 -8.44 13.77 -43.45
CA THR A 102 -9.66 13.66 -42.68
C THR A 102 -9.35 13.17 -41.26
N PRO A 103 -9.96 13.73 -40.21
CA PRO A 103 -9.79 13.20 -38.87
C PRO A 103 -10.46 11.82 -38.80
N ARG A 104 -9.67 10.82 -38.42
CA ARG A 104 -10.15 9.49 -38.04
C ARG A 104 -11.18 9.68 -36.90
N PRO A 105 -12.39 9.11 -36.96
CA PRO A 105 -13.30 9.21 -35.84
C PRO A 105 -12.70 8.40 -34.68
N LEU A 106 -12.27 9.11 -33.64
CA LEU A 106 -11.99 8.51 -32.33
C LEU A 106 -13.35 8.06 -31.78
N GLN A 107 -13.72 6.83 -32.10
CA GLN A 107 -14.85 6.15 -31.52
C GLN A 107 -14.45 5.71 -30.11
N GLY A 108 -14.74 6.60 -29.16
CA GLY A 108 -14.48 6.41 -27.75
C GLY A 108 -14.91 7.68 -27.05
N GLY A 109 -16.20 7.76 -26.72
CA GLY A 109 -16.70 8.75 -25.78
C GLY A 109 -16.06 8.50 -24.43
N THR A 110 -14.83 8.97 -24.25
CA THR A 110 -14.22 9.07 -22.93
C THR A 110 -15.06 10.06 -22.16
N LYS A 111 -15.64 9.59 -21.06
CA LYS A 111 -16.16 10.48 -20.02
C LYS A 111 -15.01 11.42 -19.67
N MET A 112 -15.11 12.68 -20.10
CA MET A 112 -14.14 13.72 -19.80
C MET A 112 -14.26 14.03 -18.30
N SER A 113 -13.71 13.16 -17.46
CA SER A 113 -13.32 13.55 -16.11
C SER A 113 -12.06 14.37 -16.27
N ALA A 114 -12.20 15.69 -16.31
CA ALA A 114 -11.11 16.65 -16.37
C ALA A 114 -10.35 16.72 -15.03
N THR A 115 -10.09 15.56 -14.43
CA THR A 115 -9.43 15.44 -13.15
C THR A 115 -8.01 14.94 -13.39
N ALA A 116 -7.01 15.63 -12.82
CA ALA A 116 -5.62 15.24 -12.95
C ALA A 116 -5.26 13.98 -12.13
N ALA A 117 -6.10 13.63 -11.14
CA ALA A 117 -5.93 12.50 -10.23
C ALA A 117 -5.65 11.14 -10.91
N PRO A 118 -6.44 10.67 -11.91
CA PRO A 118 -6.17 9.39 -12.58
C PRO A 118 -4.78 9.34 -13.22
N SER A 119 -4.29 10.45 -13.80
CA SER A 119 -2.96 10.51 -14.40
C SER A 119 -1.83 10.40 -13.37
N TYR A 120 -2.02 10.97 -12.18
CA TYR A 120 -1.06 10.84 -11.07
C TYR A 120 -1.07 9.42 -10.51
N ALA A 121 -2.26 8.82 -10.35
CA ALA A 121 -2.41 7.45 -9.87
C ALA A 121 -1.75 6.43 -10.81
N THR A 122 -1.92 6.57 -12.13
CA THR A 122 -1.25 5.71 -13.11
C THR A 122 0.27 5.89 -13.05
N ALA A 123 0.76 7.13 -12.98
CA ALA A 123 2.20 7.40 -12.89
C ALA A 123 2.84 6.79 -11.64
N LEU A 124 2.17 6.89 -10.49
CA LEU A 124 2.65 6.27 -9.25
C LEU A 124 2.66 4.74 -9.36
N ALA A 125 1.61 4.16 -9.93
CA ALA A 125 1.52 2.71 -10.14
C ALA A 125 2.61 2.19 -11.11
N ASP A 126 2.93 2.95 -12.15
CA ASP A 126 4.00 2.62 -13.10
C ASP A 126 5.38 2.61 -12.41
N ILE A 127 5.65 3.59 -11.55
CA ILE A 127 6.89 3.65 -10.74
C ILE A 127 6.95 2.51 -9.73
N ALA A 128 5.85 2.21 -9.06
CA ALA A 128 5.78 1.10 -8.12
C ALA A 128 6.01 -0.26 -8.82
N LYS A 129 5.49 -0.40 -10.04
CA LYS A 129 5.70 -1.57 -10.89
C LYS A 129 7.14 -1.70 -11.38
N SER A 130 7.78 -0.60 -11.81
CA SER A 130 9.20 -0.65 -12.22
C SER A 130 10.12 -1.04 -11.07
N ASN A 131 9.75 -0.64 -9.85
CA ASN A 131 10.51 -0.92 -8.63
C ASN A 131 10.12 -2.24 -7.96
N ASN A 132 9.19 -3.02 -8.52
CA ASN A 132 8.63 -4.24 -7.92
C ASN A 132 8.13 -4.07 -6.48
N SER A 133 7.65 -2.87 -6.13
CA SER A 133 7.22 -2.50 -4.77
C SER A 133 5.73 -2.17 -4.73
N LEU A 134 4.94 -2.83 -5.58
CA LEU A 134 3.52 -2.55 -5.80
C LEU A 134 2.70 -2.75 -4.51
N ASP A 135 2.91 -3.83 -3.79
CA ASP A 135 2.22 -4.12 -2.52
C ASP A 135 2.70 -3.23 -1.35
N ALA A 136 3.98 -2.86 -1.32
CA ALA A 136 4.48 -1.91 -0.34
C ALA A 136 3.87 -0.52 -0.56
N THR A 137 3.75 -0.11 -1.83
CA THR A 137 3.15 1.18 -2.21
C THR A 137 1.66 1.23 -1.89
N SER A 138 0.93 0.12 -2.04
CA SER A 138 -0.49 0.10 -1.65
C SER A 138 -0.67 0.26 -0.15
N SER A 139 0.15 -0.41 0.65
CA SER A 139 0.16 -0.22 2.10
C SER A 139 0.49 1.23 2.51
N ASP A 140 1.45 1.86 1.83
CA ASP A 140 1.78 3.26 2.06
C ASP A 140 0.64 4.20 1.69
N ILE A 141 -0.04 3.95 0.57
CA ILE A 141 -1.18 4.77 0.13
C ILE A 141 -2.37 4.64 1.10
N GLU A 142 -2.61 3.48 1.69
CA GLU A 142 -3.60 3.30 2.76
C GLU A 142 -3.23 4.12 4.01
N LYS A 143 -1.96 4.17 4.40
CA LYS A 143 -1.50 5.04 5.51
C LYS A 143 -1.72 6.52 5.18
N VAL A 144 -1.37 6.93 3.95
CA VAL A 144 -1.60 8.29 3.46
C VAL A 144 -3.09 8.63 3.51
N GLU A 145 -3.98 7.73 3.07
CA GLU A 145 -5.43 7.93 3.17
C GLU A 145 -5.88 8.20 4.61
N ASN A 146 -5.36 7.43 5.58
CA ASN A 146 -5.69 7.61 6.99
C ASN A 146 -5.24 8.99 7.52
N ILE A 147 -4.04 9.44 7.17
CA ILE A 147 -3.52 10.75 7.60
C ILE A 147 -4.33 11.90 6.97
N PHE A 148 -4.63 11.79 5.68
CA PHE A 148 -5.41 12.80 4.95
C PHE A 148 -6.92 12.65 5.13
N SER A 149 -7.38 11.73 5.97
CA SER A 149 -8.79 11.65 6.36
C SER A 149 -9.16 12.82 7.29
N ASP A 150 -8.20 13.28 8.10
CA ASP A 150 -8.38 14.40 9.01
C ASP A 150 -8.53 15.73 8.23
N PRO A 151 -9.64 16.47 8.41
CA PRO A 151 -9.90 17.69 7.65
C PRO A 151 -8.88 18.79 7.95
N GLN A 152 -8.37 18.85 9.19
CA GLN A 152 -7.36 19.84 9.59
C GLN A 152 -6.06 19.69 8.79
N VAL A 153 -5.66 18.44 8.50
CA VAL A 153 -4.45 18.15 7.72
C VAL A 153 -4.65 18.58 6.27
N LEU A 154 -5.79 18.24 5.68
CA LEU A 154 -6.13 18.68 4.32
C LEU A 154 -6.17 20.19 4.20
N ASP A 155 -6.83 20.88 5.12
CA ASP A 155 -6.99 22.33 5.08
C ASP A 155 -5.63 23.04 5.20
N PHE A 156 -4.71 22.50 6.01
CA PHE A 156 -3.33 22.97 6.10
C PHE A 156 -2.59 22.84 4.76
N PHE A 157 -2.72 21.69 4.08
CA PHE A 157 -2.06 21.47 2.80
C PHE A 157 -2.72 22.22 1.64
N ALA A 158 -4.03 22.43 1.69
CA ALA A 158 -4.79 23.19 0.70
C ALA A 158 -4.61 24.70 0.80
N ASN A 159 -4.29 25.21 1.99
CA ASN A 159 -4.13 26.65 2.19
C ASN A 159 -2.92 27.22 1.40
N PRO A 160 -3.12 28.12 0.41
CA PRO A 160 -2.04 28.67 -0.41
C PRO A 160 -1.19 29.72 0.31
N THR A 161 -1.65 30.25 1.45
CA THR A 161 -0.92 31.27 2.23
C THR A 161 0.29 30.69 2.98
N ILE A 162 0.30 29.37 3.20
CA ILE A 162 1.37 28.68 3.90
C ILE A 162 2.52 28.41 2.92
N ASP A 163 3.73 28.80 3.32
CA ASP A 163 4.93 28.62 2.52
C ASP A 163 5.22 27.14 2.21
N ILE A 164 5.68 26.87 0.99
CA ILE A 164 5.92 25.53 0.46
C ILE A 164 7.00 24.82 1.29
N LEU A 165 8.01 25.57 1.76
CA LEU A 165 9.08 25.01 2.61
C LEU A 165 8.52 24.46 3.93
N LYS A 166 7.58 25.17 4.56
CA LYS A 166 6.93 24.70 5.80
C LYS A 166 6.10 23.44 5.54
N LYS A 167 5.38 23.38 4.42
CA LYS A 167 4.61 22.20 4.02
C LYS A 167 5.51 20.97 3.82
N ARG A 168 6.66 21.15 3.17
CA ARG A 168 7.64 20.07 2.97
C ARG A 168 8.20 19.55 4.30
N LEU A 169 8.54 20.42 5.25
CA LEU A 169 9.02 20.00 6.57
C LEU A 169 7.99 19.13 7.31
N VAL A 170 6.72 19.56 7.31
CA VAL A 170 5.63 18.77 7.91
C VAL A 170 5.45 17.43 7.19
N LEU A 171 5.53 17.41 5.85
CA LEU A 171 5.50 16.15 5.09
C LEU A 171 6.66 15.22 5.45
N ASP A 172 7.87 15.75 5.58
CA ASP A 172 9.04 14.93 5.93
C ASP A 172 8.88 14.30 7.32
N GLU A 173 8.25 15.00 8.27
CA GLU A 173 7.91 14.46 9.59
C GLU A 173 6.85 13.35 9.49
N ILE A 174 5.83 13.53 8.65
CA ILE A 174 4.79 12.51 8.39
C ILE A 174 5.40 11.27 7.72
N VAL A 175 6.25 11.45 6.71
CA VAL A 175 6.97 10.39 5.99
C VAL A 175 7.82 9.56 6.94
N LYS A 176 8.55 10.23 7.85
CA LYS A 176 9.37 9.55 8.88
C LYS A 176 8.51 8.78 9.88
N SER A 177 7.39 9.36 10.30
CA SER A 177 6.49 8.73 11.27
C SER A 177 5.76 7.51 10.71
N SER A 178 5.49 7.51 9.40
CA SER A 178 4.74 6.44 8.72
C SER A 178 5.61 5.42 7.98
N GLU A 179 6.93 5.63 8.00
CA GLU A 179 7.94 4.79 7.33
C GLU A 179 7.59 4.54 5.85
N LEU A 180 7.27 5.61 5.12
CA LEU A 180 6.88 5.50 3.71
C LEU A 180 8.08 5.19 2.81
N GLN A 181 7.81 4.49 1.70
CA GLN A 181 8.81 4.24 0.67
C GLN A 181 9.34 5.54 0.04
N PRO A 182 10.59 5.55 -0.46
CA PRO A 182 11.23 6.76 -0.99
C PRO A 182 10.50 7.32 -2.23
N HIS A 183 9.95 6.46 -3.09
CA HIS A 183 9.18 6.92 -4.25
C HIS A 183 7.83 7.52 -3.84
N THR A 184 7.17 7.00 -2.80
CA THR A 184 5.93 7.58 -2.25
C THR A 184 6.19 8.96 -1.64
N ALA A 185 7.29 9.10 -0.87
CA ALA A 185 7.69 10.39 -0.31
C ALA A 185 8.00 11.44 -1.40
N ASN A 186 8.75 11.03 -2.44
CA ASN A 186 9.03 11.90 -3.58
C ASN A 186 7.75 12.31 -4.33
N PHE A 187 6.80 11.39 -4.48
CA PHE A 187 5.51 11.68 -5.10
C PHE A 187 4.71 12.73 -4.30
N LEU A 188 4.65 12.60 -2.98
CA LEU A 188 3.99 13.60 -2.12
C LEU A 188 4.66 14.98 -2.24
N ASN A 189 5.99 15.03 -2.31
CA ASN A 189 6.72 16.27 -2.52
C ASN A 189 6.40 16.92 -3.88
N ILE A 190 6.30 16.12 -4.95
CA ILE A 190 5.88 16.62 -6.27
C ILE A 190 4.45 17.18 -6.23
N LEU A 191 3.53 16.56 -5.49
CA LEU A 191 2.16 17.07 -5.36
C LEU A 191 2.10 18.42 -4.65
N VAL A 192 2.93 18.61 -3.61
CA VAL A 192 3.05 19.90 -2.92
C VAL A 192 3.66 20.97 -3.83
N ASP A 193 4.69 20.62 -4.59
CA ASP A 193 5.34 21.53 -5.53
C ASP A 193 4.40 21.95 -6.66
N ALA A 194 3.60 21.00 -7.15
CA ALA A 194 2.57 21.24 -8.15
C ALA A 194 1.33 21.96 -7.59
N LYS A 195 1.25 22.20 -6.28
CA LYS A 195 0.08 22.76 -5.57
C LYS A 195 -1.21 21.97 -5.86
N ARG A 196 -1.11 20.64 -5.96
CA ARG A 196 -2.22 19.72 -6.30
C ARG A 196 -2.48 18.69 -5.20
N ILE A 197 -2.03 18.99 -3.99
CA ILE A 197 -2.20 18.11 -2.82
C ILE A 197 -3.68 17.93 -2.42
N ASP A 198 -4.54 18.88 -2.78
CA ASP A 198 -5.98 18.85 -2.50
C ASP A 198 -6.67 17.63 -3.15
N LEU A 199 -6.10 17.15 -4.26
CA LEU A 199 -6.60 16.00 -5.01
C LEU A 199 -6.14 14.66 -4.41
N ILE A 200 -5.43 14.64 -3.28
CA ILE A 200 -4.85 13.42 -2.72
C ILE A 200 -5.91 12.34 -2.46
N LYS A 201 -7.09 12.72 -1.96
CA LYS A 201 -8.21 11.80 -1.71
C LYS A 201 -8.72 11.14 -2.99
N GLU A 202 -8.71 11.87 -4.10
CA GLU A 202 -9.10 11.33 -5.41
C GLU A 202 -8.00 10.44 -5.97
N ILE A 203 -6.74 10.85 -5.83
CA ILE A 203 -5.56 10.07 -6.26
C ILE A 203 -5.53 8.71 -5.56
N VAL A 204 -5.78 8.66 -4.25
CA VAL A 204 -5.84 7.41 -3.47
C VAL A 204 -6.89 6.45 -4.04
N LYS A 205 -8.12 6.95 -4.27
CA LYS A 205 -9.20 6.14 -4.84
C LYS A 205 -8.87 5.62 -6.24
N GLU A 206 -8.34 6.48 -7.10
CA GLU A 206 -7.92 6.09 -8.44
C GLU A 206 -6.75 5.10 -8.41
N PHE A 207 -5.83 5.24 -7.44
CA PHE A 207 -4.73 4.29 -7.25
C PHE A 207 -5.23 2.90 -6.87
N GLU A 208 -6.23 2.79 -5.98
CA GLU A 208 -6.85 1.49 -5.65
C GLU A 208 -7.45 0.83 -6.91
N LEU A 209 -8.11 1.61 -7.77
CA LEU A 209 -8.65 1.11 -9.05
C LEU A 209 -7.54 0.64 -10.00
N VAL A 210 -6.44 1.38 -10.11
CA VAL A 210 -5.29 1.01 -10.95
C VAL A 210 -4.59 -0.23 -10.38
N TYR A 211 -4.39 -0.32 -9.06
CA TYR A 211 -3.83 -1.48 -8.36
C TYR A 211 -4.64 -2.75 -8.68
N ASN A 212 -5.97 -2.67 -8.56
CA ASN A 212 -6.87 -3.79 -8.83
C ASN A 212 -6.79 -4.26 -10.28
N LYS A 213 -6.68 -3.32 -11.24
CA LYS A 213 -6.47 -3.63 -12.66
C LYS A 213 -5.12 -4.28 -12.94
N LEU A 214 -4.05 -3.83 -12.29
CA LEU A 214 -2.69 -4.37 -12.51
C LEU A 214 -2.51 -5.77 -11.92
N THR A 215 -3.21 -6.06 -10.82
CA THR A 215 -3.11 -7.35 -10.11
C THR A 215 -4.17 -8.36 -10.57
N ASP A 216 -5.04 -8.01 -11.52
CA ASP A 216 -6.24 -8.77 -11.87
C ASP A 216 -7.07 -9.15 -10.63
N THR A 217 -7.15 -8.21 -9.67
CA THR A 217 -7.89 -8.36 -8.42
C THR A 217 -9.25 -7.69 -8.56
N GLU A 218 -10.33 -8.44 -8.34
CA GLU A 218 -11.68 -7.88 -8.34
C GLU A 218 -12.09 -7.47 -6.92
N LEU A 219 -12.65 -6.27 -6.78
CA LEU A 219 -13.24 -5.81 -5.53
C LEU A 219 -14.70 -6.25 -5.45
N ALA A 220 -15.06 -6.98 -4.40
CA ALA A 220 -16.43 -7.38 -4.11
C ALA A 220 -16.89 -6.77 -2.78
N VAL A 221 -18.02 -6.06 -2.79
CA VAL A 221 -18.66 -5.52 -1.59
C VAL A 221 -19.79 -6.45 -1.19
N VAL A 222 -19.67 -7.07 -0.03
CA VAL A 222 -20.69 -7.97 0.53
C VAL A 222 -21.44 -7.22 1.61
N SER A 223 -22.74 -7.00 1.40
CA SER A 223 -23.63 -6.36 2.37
C SER A 223 -24.49 -7.43 3.05
N SER A 224 -24.43 -7.52 4.38
CA SER A 224 -25.15 -8.52 5.17
C SER A 224 -25.75 -7.90 6.44
N VAL A 225 -26.80 -8.53 6.98
CA VAL A 225 -27.44 -8.09 8.23
C VAL A 225 -26.53 -8.31 9.44
N VAL A 226 -25.80 -9.42 9.42
CA VAL A 226 -24.93 -9.88 10.50
C VAL A 226 -23.51 -10.00 9.95
N LYS A 227 -22.52 -9.83 10.83
CA LYS A 227 -21.11 -10.08 10.50
C LYS A 227 -20.94 -11.53 10.05
N LEU A 228 -20.44 -11.71 8.84
CA LEU A 228 -20.18 -13.04 8.27
C LEU A 228 -18.91 -13.65 8.85
N GLU A 229 -18.93 -14.97 9.03
CA GLU A 229 -17.75 -15.75 9.39
C GLU A 229 -16.76 -15.83 8.21
N SER A 230 -15.46 -15.95 8.51
CA SER A 230 -14.40 -16.06 7.51
C SER A 230 -14.59 -17.23 6.55
N GLN A 231 -15.22 -18.32 6.99
CA GLN A 231 -15.54 -19.48 6.15
C GLN A 231 -16.51 -19.11 5.02
N HIS A 232 -17.57 -18.37 5.34
CA HIS A 232 -18.55 -17.91 4.35
C HIS A 232 -17.95 -16.89 3.40
N LEU A 233 -17.12 -15.98 3.89
CA LEU A 233 -16.39 -15.02 3.04
C LEU A 233 -15.47 -15.74 2.04
N ALA A 234 -14.78 -16.80 2.46
CA ALA A 234 -13.93 -17.59 1.57
C ALA A 234 -14.74 -18.35 0.50
N GLN A 235 -15.94 -18.84 0.84
CA GLN A 235 -16.84 -19.45 -0.13
C GLN A 235 -17.35 -18.43 -1.15
N ILE A 236 -17.75 -17.25 -0.69
CA ILE A 236 -18.18 -16.14 -1.54
C ILE A 236 -17.03 -15.72 -2.47
N ALA A 237 -15.81 -15.57 -1.95
CA ALA A 237 -14.64 -15.24 -2.76
C ALA A 237 -14.44 -16.24 -3.90
N LYS A 238 -14.50 -17.55 -3.61
CA LYS A 238 -14.38 -18.60 -4.62
C LYS A 238 -15.49 -18.54 -5.68
N GLN A 239 -16.71 -18.24 -5.28
CA GLN A 239 -17.83 -18.09 -6.23
C GLN A 239 -17.63 -16.86 -7.12
N VAL A 240 -17.25 -15.72 -6.55
CA VAL A 240 -16.99 -14.48 -7.31
C VAL A 240 -15.80 -14.67 -8.25
N GLN A 241 -14.75 -15.37 -7.83
CA GLN A 241 -13.62 -15.75 -8.69
C GLN A 241 -14.07 -16.57 -9.90
N LYS A 242 -14.94 -17.58 -9.68
CA LYS A 242 -15.48 -18.41 -10.77
C LYS A 242 -16.33 -17.60 -11.75
N LEU A 243 -17.14 -16.66 -11.25
CA LEU A 243 -18.03 -15.84 -12.07
C LEU A 243 -17.28 -14.76 -12.86
N THR A 244 -16.22 -14.20 -12.28
CA THR A 244 -15.48 -13.06 -12.85
C THR A 244 -14.27 -13.51 -13.67
N GLY A 245 -13.70 -14.68 -13.36
CA GLY A 245 -12.42 -15.14 -13.93
C GLY A 245 -11.20 -14.38 -13.40
N ALA A 246 -11.36 -13.59 -12.34
CA ALA A 246 -10.29 -12.82 -11.72
C ALA A 246 -9.30 -13.73 -10.98
N LYS A 247 -8.01 -13.33 -10.94
CA LYS A 247 -6.97 -14.10 -10.23
C LYS A 247 -7.15 -14.02 -8.73
N ASN A 248 -7.53 -12.85 -8.23
CA ASN A 248 -7.75 -12.61 -6.82
C ASN A 248 -9.06 -11.83 -6.60
N VAL A 249 -9.65 -11.96 -5.42
CA VAL A 249 -10.86 -11.21 -5.03
C VAL A 249 -10.65 -10.63 -3.65
N ARG A 250 -10.76 -9.29 -3.55
CA ARG A 250 -10.77 -8.56 -2.28
C ARG A 250 -12.21 -8.34 -1.85
N ILE A 251 -12.58 -8.81 -0.66
CA ILE A 251 -13.93 -8.64 -0.12
C ILE A 251 -13.94 -7.50 0.90
N LYS A 252 -14.77 -6.48 0.66
CA LYS A 252 -15.16 -5.47 1.66
C LYS A 252 -16.52 -5.87 2.24
N THR A 253 -16.61 -6.00 3.56
CA THR A 253 -17.86 -6.35 4.25
C THR A 253 -18.54 -5.09 4.77
N VAL A 254 -19.85 -4.99 4.55
CA VAL A 254 -20.69 -3.88 5.00
C VAL A 254 -21.89 -4.48 5.74
N ILE A 255 -22.20 -3.92 6.91
CA ILE A 255 -23.38 -4.35 7.67
C ILE A 255 -24.54 -3.43 7.28
N ASP A 256 -25.57 -3.99 6.64
CA ASP A 256 -26.77 -3.26 6.25
C ASP A 256 -27.99 -3.82 7.01
N PRO A 257 -28.49 -3.11 8.06
CA PRO A 257 -29.63 -3.56 8.83
C PRO A 257 -30.97 -3.41 8.09
N SER A 258 -30.99 -2.78 6.91
CA SER A 258 -32.19 -2.65 6.08
C SER A 258 -32.61 -3.98 5.44
N LEU A 259 -31.68 -4.93 5.35
CA LEU A 259 -31.93 -6.28 4.90
C LEU A 259 -32.57 -7.08 6.05
N VAL A 260 -33.66 -7.81 5.77
CA VAL A 260 -34.32 -8.65 6.80
C VAL A 260 -33.50 -9.92 7.07
N ALA A 261 -33.03 -10.56 6.00
CA ALA A 261 -32.18 -11.75 6.05
C ALA A 261 -31.47 -11.96 4.71
N GLY A 262 -30.32 -12.65 4.74
CA GLY A 262 -29.47 -12.92 3.59
C GLY A 262 -28.35 -11.89 3.40
N PHE A 263 -27.80 -11.85 2.18
CA PHE A 263 -26.72 -10.93 1.81
C PHE A 263 -26.81 -10.53 0.34
N THR A 264 -26.17 -9.41 0.00
CA THR A 264 -26.01 -8.94 -1.38
C THR A 264 -24.54 -8.77 -1.70
N ILE A 265 -24.14 -9.14 -2.91
CA ILE A 265 -22.77 -9.01 -3.40
C ILE A 265 -22.77 -8.02 -4.56
N LYS A 266 -21.98 -6.95 -4.47
CA LYS A 266 -21.73 -6.01 -5.56
C LYS A 266 -20.29 -6.17 -6.04
N TYR A 267 -20.09 -6.39 -7.33
CA TYR A 267 -18.77 -6.55 -7.95
C TYR A 267 -18.75 -5.90 -9.34
N GLY A 268 -17.58 -5.82 -9.98
CA GLY A 268 -17.35 -5.06 -11.21
C GLY A 268 -16.60 -3.77 -10.96
N SER A 269 -15.77 -3.34 -11.92
CA SER A 269 -15.02 -2.07 -11.86
C SER A 269 -15.89 -0.82 -11.68
N THR A 270 -17.18 -0.90 -11.99
CA THR A 270 -18.17 0.18 -11.82
C THR A 270 -19.29 -0.21 -10.83
N GLY A 271 -19.18 -1.36 -10.16
CA GLY A 271 -20.23 -1.88 -9.28
C GLY A 271 -21.56 -2.21 -9.98
N SER A 272 -21.53 -2.43 -11.30
CA SER A 272 -22.75 -2.66 -12.10
C SER A 272 -23.32 -4.05 -11.95
N LYS A 273 -22.51 -5.03 -11.51
CA LYS A 273 -22.97 -6.40 -11.29
C LYS A 273 -23.33 -6.57 -9.83
N MET A 274 -24.59 -6.93 -9.57
CA MET A 274 -25.02 -7.30 -8.23
C MET A 274 -25.66 -8.67 -8.24
N ILE A 275 -25.39 -9.44 -7.19
CA ILE A 275 -26.08 -10.68 -6.87
C ILE A 275 -26.79 -10.44 -5.54
N ASP A 276 -28.11 -10.39 -5.60
CA ASP A 276 -28.94 -10.30 -4.42
C ASP A 276 -29.43 -11.70 -4.05
N MET A 277 -29.08 -12.14 -2.83
CA MET A 277 -29.54 -13.38 -2.20
C MET A 277 -30.27 -13.06 -0.88
N SER A 278 -30.95 -11.92 -0.81
CA SER A 278 -31.79 -11.56 0.32
C SER A 278 -33.12 -12.31 0.28
N VAL A 279 -33.70 -12.55 1.46
CA VAL A 279 -35.03 -13.18 1.58
C VAL A 279 -36.10 -12.31 0.94
N LYS A 280 -35.93 -10.98 0.94
CA LYS A 280 -36.84 -10.05 0.27
C LYS A 280 -36.99 -10.40 -1.22
N LYS A 281 -35.87 -10.60 -1.92
CA LYS A 281 -35.89 -10.97 -3.33
C LYS A 281 -36.54 -12.34 -3.57
N GLN A 282 -36.28 -13.31 -2.70
CA GLN A 282 -36.91 -14.63 -2.81
C GLN A 282 -38.45 -14.55 -2.67
N LEU A 283 -38.94 -13.70 -1.76
CA LEU A 283 -40.38 -13.46 -1.61
C LEU A 283 -40.98 -12.72 -2.82
N GLU A 284 -40.26 -11.76 -3.39
CA GLU A 284 -40.66 -11.07 -4.62
C GLU A 284 -40.73 -12.03 -5.81
N GLU A 285 -39.77 -12.95 -5.95
CA GLU A 285 -39.79 -13.98 -6.99
C GLU A 285 -41.00 -14.92 -6.85
N ILE A 286 -41.32 -15.34 -5.62
CA ILE A 286 -42.51 -16.18 -5.36
C ILE A 286 -43.80 -15.40 -5.63
N ALA A 287 -43.90 -14.15 -5.20
CA ALA A 287 -45.07 -13.32 -5.45
C ALA A 287 -45.31 -13.11 -6.96
N ALA A 288 -44.25 -12.87 -7.72
CA ALA A 288 -44.32 -12.74 -9.17
C ALA A 288 -44.75 -14.04 -9.87
N GLU A 289 -44.34 -15.20 -9.37
CA GLU A 289 -44.78 -16.50 -9.91
C GLU A 289 -46.28 -16.74 -9.67
N LEU A 290 -46.79 -16.33 -8.50
CA LEU A 290 -48.22 -16.44 -8.19
C LEU A 290 -49.07 -15.46 -9.02
N ASP A 291 -48.61 -14.22 -9.20
CA ASP A 291 -49.31 -13.21 -10.02
C ASP A 291 -49.44 -13.64 -11.50
N LEU A 292 -48.47 -14.39 -12.02
CA LEU A 292 -48.51 -14.92 -13.39
C LEU A 292 -49.42 -16.14 -13.56
N GLY A 293 -49.72 -16.86 -12.46
CA GLY A 293 -50.62 -18.02 -12.44
C GLY A 293 -52.10 -17.66 -12.66
N ASP A 294 -52.49 -16.43 -12.33
CA ASP A 294 -53.89 -15.97 -12.44
C ASP A 294 -54.32 -15.60 -13.87
N ILE A 295 -53.43 -15.71 -14.87
CA ILE A 295 -53.68 -15.28 -16.27
C ILE A 295 -54.05 -16.44 -17.23
N GLN A 296 -53.99 -17.71 -16.81
CA GLN A 296 -54.30 -18.86 -17.70
C GLN A 296 -55.62 -19.60 -17.44
N LEU A 297 -56.70 -18.89 -17.08
CA LEU A 297 -58.05 -19.47 -17.02
C LEU A 297 -59.10 -18.55 -17.67
N ALA A 298 -58.91 -18.18 -18.93
CA ALA A 298 -60.02 -17.80 -19.80
C ALA A 298 -59.65 -18.02 -21.28
N GLU A 299 -60.47 -18.87 -21.91
CA GLU A 299 -60.62 -19.14 -23.34
C GLU A 299 -59.73 -20.21 -24.00
#